data_AF-A0A365T3X1-F1
#
_entry.id   AF-A0A365T3X1-F1
#
_cell.length_a   1.000
_cell.length_b   1.000
_cell.length_c   1.000
_cell.angle_alpha   90.00
_cell.angle_beta   90.00
_cell.angle_gamma   90.00
#
_symmetry.space_group_name_H-M   'P 1'
#
loop_
_entity.id
_entity.type
_entity.pdbx_description
1 polymer ?
#
loop_
_entity_poly.entity_id
_entity_poly.type
_entity_poly.pdbx_seq_one_letter_code
_entity_poly.pdbx_strand_id
1 'polypeptide(L)'
;MMAGRLLDVTAYTTLDYVEASAYSSDWSEDGTAVLDVRTPKDTPETVALDLELDPTAVDAVESHAHSVSLTTEQAETLIAALKTVIEDDGSDRPARLQK
;
A
#
# COMPACT_ATOMS: atom_id res chain seq x y z
N MET A 1 3.11 7.32 -20.48
CA MET A 1 2.70 6.10 -19.75
C MET A 1 3.98 5.34 -19.44
N MET A 2 4.29 5.11 -18.16
CA MET A 2 5.37 4.19 -17.78
C MET A 2 4.95 2.79 -18.24
N ALA A 3 5.74 2.14 -19.10
CA ALA A 3 5.36 0.87 -19.71
C ALA A 3 5.29 -0.22 -18.63
N GLY A 4 4.17 -0.93 -18.54
CA GLY A 4 4.02 -2.12 -17.69
C GLY A 4 3.18 -1.97 -16.43
N ARG A 5 2.67 -0.77 -16.10
CA ARG A 5 1.75 -0.62 -14.95
C ARG A 5 0.38 -1.25 -15.21
N LEU A 6 -0.19 -1.84 -14.16
CA LEU A 6 -1.49 -2.51 -14.14
C LEU A 6 -2.57 -1.62 -13.50
N LEU A 7 -2.23 -0.80 -12.50
CA LEU A 7 -3.14 0.16 -11.91
C LEU A 7 -3.16 1.47 -12.72
N ASP A 8 -4.37 1.99 -12.94
CA ASP A 8 -4.57 3.31 -13.50
C ASP A 8 -4.19 4.37 -12.46
N VAL A 9 -2.98 4.93 -12.59
CA VAL A 9 -2.55 6.07 -11.79
C VAL A 9 -3.27 7.32 -12.30
N THR A 10 -4.12 7.91 -11.46
CA THR A 10 -4.90 9.10 -11.81
C THR A 10 -4.69 10.21 -10.79
N ALA A 11 -5.21 11.40 -11.05
CA ALA A 11 -5.21 12.50 -10.07
C ALA A 11 -6.04 12.20 -8.80
N TYR A 12 -6.76 11.07 -8.77
CA TYR A 12 -7.54 10.61 -7.62
C TYR A 12 -6.86 9.48 -6.85
N THR A 13 -5.66 9.07 -7.28
CA THR A 13 -4.85 8.11 -6.55
C THR A 13 -4.54 8.66 -5.15
N THR A 14 -4.74 7.84 -4.13
CA THR A 14 -4.59 8.27 -2.74
C THR A 14 -3.13 8.63 -2.41
N LEU A 15 -2.16 7.78 -2.79
CA LEU A 15 -0.73 8.03 -2.67
C LEU A 15 0.01 7.50 -3.91
N ASP A 16 0.75 8.36 -4.59
CA ASP A 16 1.38 8.09 -5.89
C ASP A 16 2.90 7.86 -5.84
N TYR A 17 3.56 8.20 -4.73
CA TYR A 17 5.00 8.05 -4.51
C TYR A 17 5.34 7.53 -3.11
N VAL A 18 4.80 6.37 -2.74
CA VAL A 18 5.17 5.72 -1.48
C VAL A 18 6.41 4.84 -1.67
N GLU A 19 7.25 4.76 -0.64
CA GLU A 19 8.28 3.73 -0.58
C GLU A 19 7.61 2.41 -0.21
N ALA A 20 7.89 1.37 -1.00
CA ALA A 20 7.39 0.03 -0.73
C ALA A 20 8.49 -0.99 -0.98
N SER A 21 8.36 -2.13 -0.31
CA SER A 21 9.30 -3.23 -0.40
C SER A 21 8.57 -4.52 -0.76
N ALA A 22 9.11 -5.25 -1.72
CA ALA A 22 8.71 -6.63 -2.01
C ALA A 22 9.69 -7.58 -1.33
N TYR A 23 9.15 -8.65 -0.75
CA TYR A 23 9.92 -9.67 -0.05
C TYR A 23 9.60 -11.06 -0.60
N SER A 24 10.64 -11.86 -0.76
CA SER A 24 10.58 -13.29 -1.04
C SER A 24 11.44 -14.04 -0.02
N SER A 25 11.48 -15.37 -0.12
CA SER A 25 12.38 -16.20 0.70
C SER A 25 13.86 -15.86 0.50
N ASP A 26 14.23 -15.47 -0.72
CA ASP A 26 15.63 -15.39 -1.16
C ASP A 26 16.07 -13.98 -1.56
N TRP A 27 15.14 -13.01 -1.61
CA TRP A 27 15.42 -11.64 -2.01
C TRP A 27 14.44 -10.64 -1.40
N SER A 28 14.84 -9.38 -1.40
CA SER A 28 14.00 -8.23 -1.10
C SER A 28 14.39 -7.07 -1.99
N GLU A 29 13.42 -6.32 -2.49
CA GLU A 29 13.65 -5.14 -3.32
C GLU A 29 12.78 -3.98 -2.85
N ASP A 30 13.36 -2.80 -2.84
CA ASP A 30 12.67 -1.55 -2.51
C ASP A 30 12.40 -0.78 -3.80
N GLY A 31 11.21 -0.18 -3.91
CA GLY A 31 10.83 0.59 -5.08
C GLY A 31 9.75 1.61 -4.76
N THR A 32 9.60 2.57 -5.66
CA THR A 32 8.46 3.49 -5.62
C THR A 32 7.19 2.71 -5.94
N ALA A 33 6.13 2.93 -5.18
CA ALA A 33 4.83 2.33 -5.41
C ALA A 33 3.70 3.36 -5.39
N VAL A 34 2.55 2.90 -5.87
CA VAL A 34 1.26 3.57 -5.77
C VAL A 34 0.40 2.78 -4.80
N LEU A 35 -0.23 3.48 -3.84
CA LEU A 35 -1.22 2.93 -2.94
C LEU A 35 -2.51 3.72 -3.10
N ASP A 36 -3.57 3.06 -3.56
CA ASP A 36 -4.87 3.69 -3.79
C ASP A 36 -5.97 3.10 -2.92
N VAL A 37 -6.85 3.97 -2.44
CA VAL A 37 -8.05 3.63 -1.67
C VAL A 37 -9.25 4.18 -2.42
N ARG A 38 -10.14 3.29 -2.87
CA ARG A 38 -11.32 3.69 -3.64
C ARG A 38 -12.55 2.89 -3.28
N THR A 39 -13.71 3.47 -3.52
CA THR A 39 -14.99 2.75 -3.47
C THR A 39 -15.30 2.20 -4.86
N PRO A 40 -15.44 0.87 -5.04
CA PRO A 40 -15.83 0.29 -6.33
C PRO A 40 -17.21 0.79 -6.76
N LYS A 41 -17.40 1.08 -8.05
CA LYS A 41 -18.68 1.57 -8.58
C LYS A 41 -19.81 0.53 -8.46
N ASP A 42 -19.47 -0.74 -8.66
CA ASP A 42 -20.44 -1.85 -8.68
C ASP A 42 -20.69 -2.45 -7.29
N THR A 43 -19.91 -2.05 -6.28
CA THR A 43 -19.98 -2.58 -4.91
C THR A 43 -19.67 -1.44 -3.93
N PRO A 44 -20.56 -0.44 -3.82
CA PRO A 44 -20.30 0.79 -3.06
C PRO A 44 -20.15 0.57 -1.55
N GLU A 45 -20.53 -0.60 -1.03
CA GLU A 45 -20.39 -1.00 0.36
C GLU A 45 -18.99 -1.53 0.73
N THR A 46 -18.09 -1.68 -0.25
CA THR A 46 -16.71 -2.10 0.00
C THR A 46 -15.71 -0.98 -0.29
N VAL A 47 -14.52 -1.15 0.30
CA VAL A 47 -13.36 -0.29 0.07
C VAL A 47 -12.29 -1.16 -0.59
N ALA A 48 -11.81 -0.77 -1.77
CA ALA A 48 -10.66 -1.38 -2.41
C ALA A 48 -9.39 -0.65 -1.96
N LEU A 49 -8.40 -1.42 -1.51
CA LEU A 49 -7.04 -0.99 -1.24
C LEU A 49 -6.13 -1.67 -2.27
N ASP A 50 -5.60 -0.88 -3.20
CA ASP A 50 -4.81 -1.34 -4.34
C ASP A 50 -3.35 -0.87 -4.20
N LEU A 51 -2.38 -1.77 -4.33
CA LEU A 51 -0.94 -1.49 -4.24
C LEU A 51 -0.22 -2.02 -5.48
N GLU A 52 0.61 -1.19 -6.09
CA GLU A 52 1.49 -1.59 -7.18
C GLU A 52 2.87 -0.93 -7.05
N LEU A 53 3.92 -1.75 -7.02
CA LEU A 53 5.31 -1.31 -7.21
C LEU A 53 5.54 -0.90 -8.66
N ASP A 54 6.29 0.18 -8.87
CA ASP A 54 6.73 0.59 -10.21
C ASP A 54 7.56 -0.54 -10.82
N PRO A 55 7.10 -1.17 -11.92
CA PRO A 55 7.84 -2.29 -12.53
C PRO A 55 9.20 -1.91 -13.09
N THR A 56 9.50 -0.60 -13.21
CA THR A 56 10.81 -0.11 -13.63
C THR A 56 11.77 0.15 -12.47
N ALA A 57 11.27 0.09 -11.23
CA ALA A 57 12.06 0.30 -10.01
C ALA A 57 12.51 -1.01 -9.34
N VAL A 58 12.07 -2.16 -9.85
CA VAL A 58 12.34 -3.49 -9.30
C VAL A 58 12.71 -4.45 -10.43
N ASP A 59 13.62 -5.39 -10.17
CA ASP A 59 14.19 -6.31 -11.17
C ASP A 59 13.65 -7.73 -10.99
N ALA A 60 13.54 -8.20 -9.74
CA ALA A 60 13.12 -9.57 -9.42
C ALA A 60 11.60 -9.76 -9.43
N VAL A 61 10.84 -8.67 -9.46
CA VAL A 61 9.38 -8.69 -9.34
C VAL A 61 8.74 -8.45 -10.69
N GLU A 62 8.03 -9.45 -11.22
CA GLU A 62 7.20 -9.26 -12.40
C GLU A 62 6.18 -8.14 -12.17
N SER A 63 5.74 -7.46 -13.23
CA SER A 63 4.69 -6.43 -13.14
C SER A 63 3.45 -7.03 -12.47
N HIS A 64 3.15 -6.56 -11.27
CA HIS A 64 2.11 -7.12 -10.42
C HIS A 64 1.45 -6.00 -9.60
N ALA A 65 0.16 -6.18 -9.34
CA ALA A 65 -0.61 -5.33 -8.47
C ALA A 65 -1.38 -6.20 -7.49
N HIS A 66 -1.48 -5.74 -6.25
CA HIS A 66 -2.30 -6.36 -5.22
C HIS A 66 -3.56 -5.53 -5.02
N SER A 67 -4.70 -6.20 -4.91
CA SER A 67 -5.98 -5.58 -4.62
C SER A 67 -6.62 -6.30 -3.44
N VAL A 68 -7.02 -5.54 -2.43
CA VAL A 68 -7.72 -6.03 -1.26
C VAL A 68 -9.08 -5.35 -1.19
N SER A 69 -10.15 -6.16 -1.19
CA SER A 69 -11.51 -5.67 -0.97
C SER A 69 -11.85 -5.80 0.52
N LEU A 70 -12.03 -4.68 1.18
CA LEU A 70 -12.42 -4.58 2.59
C LEU A 70 -13.91 -4.30 2.71
N THR A 71 -14.58 -4.94 3.67
CA THR A 71 -15.87 -4.46 4.15
C THR A 71 -15.71 -3.14 4.89
N THR A 72 -16.79 -2.40 5.11
CA THR A 72 -16.77 -1.16 5.92
C THR A 72 -16.15 -1.39 7.31
N GLU A 73 -16.54 -2.47 7.99
CA GLU A 73 -16.03 -2.82 9.33
C GLU A 73 -14.51 -3.11 9.33
N GLN A 74 -14.01 -3.80 8.30
CA GLN A 74 -12.58 -4.05 8.15
C GLN A 74 -11.80 -2.77 7.86
N ALA A 75 -12.36 -1.86 7.06
CA ALA A 75 -11.76 -0.55 6.80
C ALA A 75 -11.73 0.32 8.06
N GLU A 76 -12.80 0.32 8.87
CA GLU A 76 -12.83 1.03 10.17
C GLU A 76 -11.77 0.48 11.13
N THR A 77 -11.58 -0.84 11.15
CA THR A 77 -10.54 -1.49 11.94
C THR A 77 -9.14 -1.02 11.50
N LEU A 78 -8.89 -0.98 10.19
CA LEU A 78 -7.62 -0.48 9.63
C LEU A 78 -7.39 0.99 10.01
N ILE A 79 -8.42 1.84 9.93
CA ILE A 79 -8.34 3.26 10.33
C ILE A 79 -7.96 3.39 11.81
N ALA A 80 -8.58 2.60 12.70
CA ALA A 80 -8.27 2.64 14.13
C ALA A 80 -6.81 2.23 14.40
N ALA A 81 -6.32 1.19 13.72
CA ALA A 81 -4.92 0.77 13.81
C ALA A 81 -3.95 1.87 13.33
N LEU A 82 -4.23 2.49 12.18
CA LEU A 82 -3.45 3.61 11.66
C LEU A 82 -3.38 4.78 12.65
N LYS A 83 -4.53 5.19 13.21
CA LYS A 83 -4.59 6.26 14.22
C LYS A 83 -3.73 5.93 15.44
N THR A 84 -3.80 4.69 15.92
CA THR A 84 -3.02 4.25 17.08
C THR A 84 -1.51 4.41 16.82
N VAL A 85 -1.03 4.03 15.63
CA VAL A 85 0.38 4.17 15.25
C VAL A 85 0.80 5.61 15.04
N ILE A 86 -0.09 6.46 14.50
CA ILE A 86 0.16 7.90 14.30
C ILE A 86 0.26 8.63 15.65
N GLU A 87 -0.58 8.25 16.60
CA GLU A 87 -0.62 8.83 17.95
C GLU A 87 0.49 8.31 18.87
N ASP A 88 1.08 7.15 18.56
CA ASP A 88 2.27 6.61 19.22
C ASP A 88 3.51 7.45 18.87
N ASP A 89 3.90 8.33 19.78
CA ASP A 89 5.10 9.16 19.68
C ASP A 89 6.42 8.38 19.89
N GLY A 90 6.34 7.05 20.03
CA GLY A 90 7.49 6.16 20.17
C GLY A 90 8.20 6.28 21.52
N SER A 91 7.66 7.06 22.46
CA SER A 91 8.25 7.28 23.79
C SER A 91 8.22 6.01 24.66
N ASP A 92 7.27 5.11 24.41
CA ASP A 92 7.10 3.86 25.17
C ASP A 92 7.71 2.63 24.47
N ARG A 93 8.35 2.82 23.30
CA ARG A 93 9.03 1.72 22.59
C ARG A 93 10.37 1.44 23.29
N PRO A 94 10.68 0.18 23.64
CA PRO A 94 11.99 -0.15 24.19
C PRO A 94 13.07 0.27 23.20
N ALA A 95 14.13 0.92 23.68
CA ALA A 95 15.19 1.56 22.87
C ALA A 95 15.87 0.67 21.81
N ARG A 96 15.62 -0.65 21.82
CA ARG A 96 16.10 -1.61 20.81
C ARG A 96 15.23 -1.68 19.55
N LEU A 97 14.04 -1.09 19.56
CA LEU A 97 13.08 -1.07 18.43
C LEU A 97 12.98 0.31 17.75
N GLN A 98 13.72 1.30 18.25
CA GLN A 98 13.92 2.58 17.56
C GLN A 98 15.02 2.37 16.51
N LYS A 99 14.64 1.92 15.31
CA LYS A 99 15.50 1.99 14.13
C LYS A 99 15.31 3.35 13.47
#